data_AF-A0A9P6K673-F1
#
_entry.id   AF-A0A9P6K673-F1
#
_cell.length_a   1.000
_cell.length_b   1.000
_cell.length_c   1.000
_cell.angle_alpha   90.00
_cell.angle_beta   90.00
_cell.angle_gamma   90.00
#
_symmetry.space_group_name_H-M   'P 1'
#
loop_
_entity.id
_entity.type
_entity.pdbx_description
1 polymer ?
#
loop_
_entity_poly.entity_id
_entity_poly.type
_entity_poly.pdbx_seq_one_letter_code
_entity_poly.pdbx_strand_id
1 'polypeptide(L)'
;MAIFSAPVFFIIFRETTEAAIIVSVLLTFVKQVIVDDAALLRRLKWHIWIGVLIGLIISLIIGGTFIALWNSLAKNVFQSSEELWEGTFALIACIMITAMSLAMLKSQELQEKWRGKLGQAMQHAEEKRSLSTLTGKYALLILPMITVLREGLEAMIFVGGVTFDAEGKAIPLAVVVGLLAGALVGFIIYRGGSRLALHRFFIASTCFLLLIAAGLFAKAINAYEMDKWGKIVGGDADDAGTYDPRGNVWALSYGDPNQPENGGWAFFNSILGWMHVASVGTITGYCVYWLVVILSIVFMKIRGNRARAAAAQNTYANEKVVEKTEI
;
A
#
# COMPACT_ATOMS: atom_id res chain seq x y z
N MET A 1 -8.69 -22.81 10.82
CA MET A 1 -7.40 -22.11 10.97
C MET A 1 -6.84 -21.75 9.60
N ALA A 2 -7.05 -20.52 9.15
CA ALA A 2 -6.39 -20.02 7.95
C ALA A 2 -4.93 -19.73 8.30
N ILE A 3 -3.98 -20.47 7.70
CA ILE A 3 -2.54 -20.35 8.01
C ILE A 3 -1.91 -19.15 7.27
N PHE A 4 -2.60 -18.58 6.30
CA PHE A 4 -2.08 -17.55 5.39
C PHE A 4 -3.12 -16.48 5.08
N SER A 5 -2.81 -15.22 5.42
CA SER A 5 -3.62 -14.07 5.02
C SER A 5 -3.14 -13.53 3.67
N ALA A 6 -3.91 -13.80 2.62
CA ALA A 6 -3.61 -13.30 1.27
C ALA A 6 -3.57 -11.77 1.20
N PRO A 7 -4.50 -11.00 1.83
CA PRO A 7 -4.41 -9.54 1.84
C PRO A 7 -3.10 -9.01 2.44
N VAL A 8 -2.69 -9.56 3.58
CA VAL A 8 -1.42 -9.18 4.24
C VAL A 8 -0.23 -9.46 3.33
N PHE A 9 -0.21 -10.63 2.67
CA PHE A 9 0.85 -10.97 1.73
C PHE A 9 0.96 -9.94 0.60
N PHE A 10 -0.15 -9.59 -0.07
CA PHE A 10 -0.12 -8.66 -1.21
C PHE A 10 0.25 -7.23 -0.80
N ILE A 11 -0.18 -6.79 0.39
CA ILE A 11 0.23 -5.50 0.96
C ILE A 11 1.74 -5.50 1.17
N ILE A 12 2.29 -6.45 1.95
CA ILE A 12 3.73 -6.50 2.24
C ILE A 12 4.56 -6.67 0.96
N PHE A 13 4.11 -7.51 0.05
CA PHE A 13 4.75 -7.73 -1.24
C PHE A 13 4.86 -6.43 -2.05
N ARG A 14 3.79 -5.63 -2.08
CA ARG A 14 3.79 -4.32 -2.74
C ARG A 14 4.75 -3.34 -2.05
N GLU A 15 4.62 -3.13 -0.74
CA GLU A 15 5.47 -2.17 -0.01
C GLU A 15 6.96 -2.53 -0.13
N THR A 16 7.27 -3.82 -0.06
CA THR A 16 8.63 -4.32 -0.27
C THR A 16 9.12 -4.05 -1.68
N THR A 17 8.28 -4.23 -2.69
CA THR A 17 8.65 -3.96 -4.10
C THR A 17 8.87 -2.47 -4.34
N GLU A 18 8.05 -1.60 -3.76
CA GLU A 18 8.21 -0.14 -3.84
C GLU A 18 9.52 0.31 -3.18
N ALA A 19 9.78 -0.14 -1.96
CA ALA A 19 11.05 0.10 -1.26
C ALA A 19 12.25 -0.40 -2.08
N ALA A 20 12.16 -1.61 -2.65
CA ALA A 20 13.22 -2.19 -3.48
C ALA A 20 13.48 -1.37 -4.76
N ILE A 21 12.46 -0.79 -5.38
CA ILE A 21 12.63 0.08 -6.55
C ILE A 21 13.33 1.38 -6.16
N ILE A 22 12.95 2.01 -5.04
CA ILE A 22 13.62 3.24 -4.59
C ILE A 22 15.09 2.97 -4.28
N VAL A 23 15.40 1.85 -3.60
CA VAL A 23 16.78 1.43 -3.35
C VAL A 23 17.53 1.15 -4.65
N SER A 24 16.90 0.47 -5.62
CA SER A 24 17.50 0.20 -6.94
C SER A 24 17.81 1.47 -7.72
N VAL A 25 16.91 2.46 -7.64
CA VAL A 25 17.09 3.80 -8.21
C VAL A 25 18.29 4.50 -7.58
N LEU A 26 18.41 4.48 -6.25
CA LEU A 26 19.53 5.06 -5.51
C LEU A 26 20.86 4.36 -5.84
N LEU A 27 20.88 3.02 -5.90
CA LEU A 27 22.06 2.25 -6.28
C LEU A 27 22.52 2.55 -7.71
N THR A 28 21.58 2.70 -8.64
CA THR A 28 21.86 3.08 -10.03
C THR A 28 22.42 4.50 -10.10
N PHE A 29 21.87 5.42 -9.31
CA PHE A 29 22.32 6.80 -9.23
C PHE A 29 23.76 6.91 -8.70
N VAL A 30 24.09 6.22 -7.60
CA VAL A 30 25.47 6.20 -7.07
C VAL A 30 26.46 5.65 -8.10
N LYS A 31 26.04 4.68 -8.92
CA LYS A 31 26.86 4.15 -10.02
C LYS A 31 27.08 5.16 -11.15
N GLN A 32 26.14 6.08 -11.39
CA GLN A 32 26.27 7.13 -12.41
C GLN A 32 27.12 8.31 -11.95
N VAL A 33 27.04 8.68 -10.67
CA VAL A 33 27.78 9.83 -10.12
C VAL A 33 29.25 9.51 -9.86
N ILE A 34 29.60 8.26 -9.56
CA ILE A 34 30.97 7.86 -9.22
C ILE A 34 31.49 6.95 -10.33
N VAL A 35 32.11 7.56 -11.34
CA VAL A 35 32.62 6.86 -12.52
C VAL A 35 34.07 6.39 -12.33
N ASP A 36 34.90 7.16 -11.63
CA ASP A 36 36.36 6.95 -11.61
C ASP A 36 36.91 6.18 -10.39
N ASP A 37 36.11 5.93 -9.34
CA ASP A 37 36.63 5.35 -8.10
C ASP A 37 35.84 4.11 -7.61
N ALA A 38 36.32 2.93 -8.03
CA ALA A 38 35.68 1.64 -7.74
C ALA A 38 35.66 1.29 -6.24
N ALA A 39 36.66 1.75 -5.48
CA ALA A 39 36.76 1.50 -4.04
C ALA A 39 35.74 2.36 -3.26
N LEU A 40 35.58 3.63 -3.63
CA LEU A 40 34.55 4.51 -3.09
C LEU A 40 33.13 4.00 -3.42
N LEU A 41 32.91 3.57 -4.66
CA LEU A 41 31.61 3.04 -5.10
C LEU A 41 31.20 1.79 -4.31
N ARG A 42 32.13 0.88 -4.00
CA ARG A 42 31.85 -0.29 -3.15
C ARG A 42 31.49 0.12 -1.71
N ARG A 43 32.21 1.10 -1.13
CA ARG A 43 31.91 1.61 0.22
C ARG A 43 30.51 2.25 0.27
N LEU A 44 30.15 3.09 -0.70
CA LEU A 44 28.86 3.78 -0.70
C LEU A 44 27.68 2.83 -0.90
N LYS A 45 27.83 1.80 -1.75
CA LYS A 45 26.83 0.73 -1.85
C LYS A 45 26.61 0.05 -0.50
N TRP A 46 27.67 -0.22 0.25
CA TRP A 46 27.56 -0.78 1.59
C TRP A 46 26.80 0.14 2.56
N HIS A 47 27.04 1.46 2.53
CA HIS A 47 26.29 2.40 3.36
C HIS A 47 24.78 2.39 3.06
N ILE A 48 24.40 2.25 1.78
CA ILE A 48 22.99 2.10 1.37
C ILE A 48 22.40 0.82 1.96
N TRP A 49 23.09 -0.32 1.83
CA TRP A 49 22.62 -1.60 2.38
C TRP A 49 22.49 -1.57 3.91
N ILE A 50 23.41 -0.91 4.60
CA ILE A 50 23.32 -0.72 6.06
C ILE A 50 22.10 0.13 6.41
N GLY A 51 21.85 1.23 5.68
CA GLY A 51 20.66 2.06 5.90
C GLY A 51 19.35 1.29 5.69
N VAL A 52 19.27 0.49 4.63
CA VAL A 52 18.12 -0.39 4.36
C VAL A 52 17.92 -1.41 5.48
N LEU A 53 18.99 -2.06 5.92
CA LEU A 53 18.94 -3.09 6.97
C LEU A 53 18.51 -2.50 8.32
N ILE A 54 19.03 -1.33 8.69
CA ILE A 54 18.61 -0.61 9.90
C ILE A 54 17.13 -0.24 9.81
N GLY A 55 16.69 0.34 8.69
CA GLY A 55 15.28 0.69 8.48
C GLY A 55 14.34 -0.51 8.62
N LEU A 56 14.71 -1.64 8.03
CA LEU A 56 13.96 -2.89 8.10
C LEU A 56 13.88 -3.45 9.53
N ILE A 57 14.99 -3.44 10.27
CA ILE A 57 15.00 -3.93 11.66
C ILE A 57 14.10 -3.06 12.53
N ILE A 58 14.18 -1.73 12.40
CA ILE A 58 13.34 -0.81 13.16
C ILE A 58 11.87 -1.04 12.84
N SER A 59 11.50 -1.18 11.55
CA SER A 59 10.10 -1.43 11.18
C SER A 59 9.58 -2.77 11.72
N LEU A 60 10.40 -3.83 11.72
CA LEU A 60 10.03 -5.12 12.27
C LEU A 60 9.88 -5.09 13.80
N ILE A 61 10.73 -4.35 14.52
CA ILE A 61 10.61 -4.18 15.98
C ILE A 61 9.32 -3.44 16.32
N ILE A 62 9.01 -2.35 15.61
CA ILE A 62 7.77 -1.58 15.82
C ILE A 62 6.57 -2.47 15.54
N GLY A 63 6.60 -3.23 14.43
CA GLY A 63 5.53 -4.14 14.08
C GLY A 63 5.31 -5.29 15.07
N GLY A 64 6.41 -5.91 15.52
CA GLY A 64 6.36 -6.96 16.54
C GLY A 64 5.84 -6.45 17.88
N THR A 65 6.26 -5.26 18.29
CA THR A 65 5.76 -4.60 19.52
C THR A 65 4.27 -4.30 19.40
N PHE A 66 3.80 -3.83 18.25
CA PHE A 66 2.38 -3.57 18.00
C PHE A 66 1.53 -4.84 18.14
N ILE A 67 1.96 -5.95 17.51
CA ILE A 67 1.25 -7.25 17.60
C ILE A 67 1.26 -7.80 19.04
N ALA A 68 2.37 -7.63 19.77
CA ALA A 68 2.48 -8.07 21.15
C ALA A 68 1.57 -7.26 22.10
N LEU A 69 1.53 -5.93 21.94
CA LEU A 69 0.63 -5.06 22.68
C LEU A 69 -0.83 -5.36 22.35
N TRP A 70 -1.15 -5.60 21.08
CA TRP A 70 -2.49 -5.96 20.63
C TRP A 70 -3.03 -7.20 21.33
N ASN A 71 -2.24 -8.28 21.33
CA ASN A 71 -2.65 -9.54 21.96
C ASN A 71 -2.85 -9.44 23.48
N SER A 72 -2.24 -8.46 24.15
CA SER A 72 -2.27 -8.31 25.61
C SER A 72 -3.31 -7.30 26.10
N LEU A 73 -3.42 -6.15 25.42
CA LEU A 73 -4.25 -5.01 25.87
C LEU A 73 -5.58 -4.90 25.12
N ALA A 74 -5.60 -5.18 23.82
CA ALA A 74 -6.78 -4.92 23.00
C ALA A 74 -7.90 -5.93 23.24
N LYS A 75 -7.56 -7.22 23.42
CA LYS A 75 -8.55 -8.28 23.65
C LYS A 75 -9.47 -8.05 24.85
N ASN A 76 -8.99 -7.38 25.91
CA ASN A 76 -9.78 -7.17 27.12
C ASN A 76 -10.66 -5.90 27.06
N VAL A 77 -10.37 -4.96 26.16
CA VAL A 77 -11.05 -3.65 26.09
C VAL A 77 -12.13 -3.62 24.99
N PHE A 78 -11.93 -4.36 23.90
CA PHE A 78 -12.80 -4.30 22.72
C PHE A 78 -13.89 -5.39 22.66
N GLN A 79 -13.89 -6.36 23.58
CA GLN A 79 -14.88 -7.45 23.61
C GLN A 79 -16.33 -6.98 23.74
N SER A 80 -16.61 -5.82 24.33
CA SER A 80 -18.00 -5.34 24.50
C SER A 80 -18.57 -4.60 23.28
N SER A 81 -17.78 -4.37 22.22
CA SER A 81 -18.22 -3.67 21.00
C SER A 81 -17.45 -4.16 19.77
N GLU A 82 -17.24 -5.48 19.69
CA GLU A 82 -16.37 -6.11 18.69
C GLU A 82 -16.81 -5.77 17.25
N GLU A 83 -18.10 -5.94 16.94
CA GLU A 83 -18.67 -5.68 15.61
C GLU A 83 -18.51 -4.20 15.17
N LEU A 84 -18.74 -3.23 16.07
CA LEU A 84 -18.57 -1.80 15.77
C LEU A 84 -17.12 -1.43 15.46
N TRP A 85 -16.19 -2.00 16.23
CA TRP A 85 -14.78 -1.74 16.04
C TRP A 85 -14.26 -2.40 14.78
N GLU A 86 -14.67 -3.63 14.49
CA GLU A 86 -14.36 -4.32 13.24
C GLU A 86 -14.79 -3.49 12.03
N GLY A 87 -16.05 -3.02 12.01
CA GLY A 87 -16.55 -2.19 10.92
C GLY A 87 -15.79 -0.87 10.75
N THR A 88 -15.42 -0.23 11.86
CA THR A 88 -14.67 1.04 11.84
C THR A 88 -13.24 0.86 11.32
N PHE A 89 -12.54 -0.21 11.73
CA PHE A 89 -11.20 -0.49 11.24
C PHE A 89 -11.21 -0.93 9.77
N ALA A 90 -12.18 -1.74 9.36
CA ALA A 90 -12.36 -2.11 7.96
C ALA A 90 -12.61 -0.87 7.07
N LEU A 91 -13.41 0.10 7.55
CA LEU A 91 -13.65 1.35 6.86
C LEU A 91 -12.37 2.21 6.75
N ILE A 92 -11.62 2.38 7.84
CA ILE A 92 -10.36 3.13 7.86
C ILE A 92 -9.35 2.47 6.90
N ALA A 93 -9.19 1.15 6.97
CA ALA A 93 -8.30 0.39 6.10
C ALA A 93 -8.70 0.56 4.63
N CYS A 94 -9.99 0.48 4.30
CA CYS A 94 -10.50 0.72 2.95
C CYS A 94 -10.12 2.12 2.43
N ILE A 95 -10.35 3.17 3.22
CA ILE A 95 -10.04 4.55 2.82
C ILE A 95 -8.53 4.69 2.61
N MET A 96 -7.71 4.18 3.52
CA MET A 96 -6.25 4.25 3.41
C MET A 96 -5.72 3.50 2.18
N ILE A 97 -6.16 2.24 1.97
CA ILE A 97 -5.73 1.43 0.83
C ILE A 97 -6.11 2.13 -0.47
N THR A 98 -7.33 2.68 -0.55
CA THR A 98 -7.83 3.41 -1.73
C THR A 98 -7.01 4.68 -1.99
N ALA A 99 -6.79 5.50 -0.96
CA ALA A 99 -6.03 6.74 -1.09
C ALA A 99 -4.59 6.49 -1.56
N MET A 100 -3.92 5.48 -1.00
CA MET A 100 -2.55 5.12 -1.36
C MET A 100 -2.47 4.50 -2.75
N SER A 101 -3.38 3.57 -3.07
CA SER A 101 -3.49 2.94 -4.38
C SER A 101 -3.65 3.99 -5.49
N LEU A 102 -4.46 5.02 -5.25
CA LEU A 102 -4.63 6.14 -6.18
C LEU A 102 -3.41 7.09 -6.19
N ALA A 103 -2.76 7.34 -5.06
CA ALA A 103 -1.57 8.19 -4.99
C ALA A 103 -0.40 7.62 -5.80
N MET A 104 -0.25 6.29 -5.82
CA MET A 104 0.82 5.60 -6.55
C MET A 104 0.75 5.81 -8.07
N LEU A 105 -0.45 5.76 -8.65
CA LEU A 105 -0.70 6.04 -10.08
C LEU A 105 -0.14 7.41 -10.52
N LYS A 106 -0.06 8.38 -9.60
CA LYS A 106 0.51 9.72 -9.84
C LYS A 106 2.00 9.80 -9.52
N SER A 107 2.49 9.00 -8.56
CA SER A 107 3.86 9.03 -8.06
C SER A 107 4.89 8.64 -9.12
N GLN A 108 4.54 7.74 -10.06
CA GLN A 108 5.44 7.31 -11.12
C GLN A 108 5.90 8.48 -12.03
N GLU A 109 5.01 9.42 -12.36
CA GLU A 109 5.36 10.63 -13.14
C GLU A 109 6.18 11.65 -12.33
N LEU A 110 6.00 11.66 -10.99
CA LEU A 110 6.74 12.53 -10.09
C LEU A 110 8.16 12.01 -9.89
N GLN A 111 8.36 10.72 -9.65
CA GLN A 111 9.69 10.11 -9.50
C GLN A 111 10.59 10.37 -10.71
N GLU A 112 10.04 10.41 -11.93
CA GLU A 112 10.78 10.77 -13.14
C GLU A 112 11.20 12.25 -13.17
N LYS A 113 10.30 13.16 -12.77
CA LYS A 113 10.61 14.60 -12.65
C LYS A 113 11.63 14.88 -11.54
N TRP A 114 11.54 14.17 -10.41
CA TRP A 114 12.50 14.26 -9.31
C TRP A 114 13.86 13.71 -9.71
N ARG A 115 13.93 12.58 -10.45
CA ARG A 115 15.18 12.08 -11.04
C ARG A 115 15.83 13.12 -11.97
N GLY A 116 15.03 13.78 -12.82
CA GLY A 116 15.52 14.84 -13.71
C GLY A 116 16.03 16.07 -12.94
N LYS A 117 15.26 16.55 -11.95
CA LYS A 117 15.63 17.72 -11.14
C LYS A 117 16.79 17.47 -10.19
N LEU A 118 16.88 16.29 -9.59
CA LEU A 118 18.01 15.90 -8.73
C LEU A 118 19.29 15.71 -9.56
N GLY A 119 19.18 15.19 -10.79
CA GLY A 119 20.30 15.15 -11.72
C GLY A 119 20.82 16.54 -12.07
N GLN A 120 19.93 17.49 -12.38
CA GLN A 120 20.30 18.87 -12.72
C GLN A 120 20.84 19.66 -11.53
N ALA A 121 20.20 19.56 -10.35
CA ALA A 121 20.64 20.27 -9.14
C ALA A 121 22.00 19.78 -8.63
N MET A 122 22.34 18.51 -8.84
CA MET A 122 23.63 17.96 -8.46
C MET A 122 24.73 18.21 -9.49
N GLN A 123 24.42 18.23 -10.80
CA GLN A 123 25.38 18.72 -11.82
C GLN A 123 25.81 20.17 -11.54
N HIS A 124 24.89 21.01 -11.04
CA HIS A 124 25.22 22.35 -10.58
C HIS A 124 25.99 22.35 -9.24
N ALA A 125 25.76 21.35 -8.38
CA ALA A 125 26.56 21.15 -7.16
C ALA A 125 27.98 20.63 -7.45
N GLU A 126 28.20 19.99 -8.61
CA GLU A 126 29.48 19.44 -9.06
C GLU A 126 30.48 20.53 -9.44
N GLU A 127 30.00 21.70 -9.92
CA GLU A 127 30.84 22.87 -10.15
C GLU A 127 31.47 23.40 -8.83
N LYS A 128 30.81 23.16 -7.69
CA LYS A 128 31.37 23.37 -6.36
C LYS A 128 31.83 22.05 -5.77
N ARG A 129 33.07 21.66 -6.09
CA ARG A 129 33.91 20.58 -5.53
C ARG A 129 33.86 20.49 -3.98
N SER A 130 32.73 20.06 -3.43
CA SER A 130 32.45 19.95 -1.98
C SER A 130 31.47 18.79 -1.72
N LEU A 131 31.67 17.66 -2.40
CA LEU A 131 31.15 16.36 -1.96
C LEU A 131 32.12 15.64 -0.99
N SER A 132 33.09 16.37 -0.43
CA SER A 132 34.00 15.91 0.64
C SER A 132 33.40 16.08 2.05
N THR A 133 32.36 16.90 2.20
CA THR A 133 31.76 17.19 3.50
C THR A 133 30.84 16.07 3.95
N LEU A 134 31.00 15.69 5.21
CA LEU A 134 30.30 14.64 5.97
C LEU A 134 28.79 14.51 5.66
N THR A 135 28.13 15.60 5.28
CA THR A 135 26.74 15.68 4.83
C THR A 135 26.39 14.74 3.65
N GLY A 136 27.28 14.55 2.67
CA GLY A 136 27.02 13.65 1.54
C GLY A 136 27.11 12.16 1.92
N LYS A 137 28.01 11.80 2.85
CA LYS A 137 28.20 10.43 3.33
C LYS A 137 27.02 9.96 4.19
N TYR A 138 26.51 10.82 5.07
CA TYR A 138 25.34 10.50 5.90
C TYR A 138 24.03 10.59 5.11
N ALA A 139 23.89 11.49 4.13
CA ALA A 139 22.71 11.56 3.29
C ALA A 139 22.44 10.24 2.53
N LEU A 140 23.47 9.58 2.00
CA LEU A 140 23.34 8.31 1.30
C LEU A 140 22.98 7.12 2.19
N LEU A 141 23.17 7.23 3.50
CA LEU A 141 22.73 6.22 4.48
C LEU A 141 21.32 6.53 5.01
N ILE A 142 21.06 7.79 5.32
CA ILE A 142 19.80 8.24 5.94
C ILE A 142 18.63 8.19 4.95
N LEU A 143 18.84 8.57 3.69
CA LEU A 143 17.78 8.57 2.66
C LEU A 143 17.14 7.18 2.46
N PRO A 144 17.89 6.10 2.18
CA PRO A 144 17.30 4.76 2.05
C PRO A 144 16.74 4.25 3.38
N MET A 145 17.35 4.60 4.52
CA MET A 145 16.84 4.23 5.84
C MET A 145 15.45 4.83 6.11
N ILE A 146 15.28 6.15 5.96
CA ILE A 146 13.99 6.82 6.16
C ILE A 146 12.95 6.28 5.17
N THR A 147 13.35 6.01 3.94
CA THR A 147 12.45 5.46 2.92
C THR A 147 11.92 4.08 3.33
N VAL A 148 12.82 3.14 3.65
CA VAL A 148 12.43 1.78 4.07
C VAL A 148 11.63 1.82 5.36
N LEU A 149 11.99 2.71 6.30
CA LEU A 149 11.23 2.91 7.52
C LEU A 149 9.81 3.40 7.24
N ARG A 150 9.63 4.36 6.33
CA ARG A 150 8.31 4.89 5.95
C ARG A 150 7.44 3.81 5.32
N GLU A 151 7.94 3.13 4.28
CA GLU A 151 7.19 2.05 3.62
C GLU A 151 6.91 0.89 4.60
N GLY A 152 7.86 0.60 5.51
CA GLY A 152 7.70 -0.41 6.56
C GLY A 152 6.67 -0.04 7.63
N LEU A 153 6.60 1.23 8.04
CA LEU A 153 5.58 1.72 8.97
C LEU A 153 4.19 1.73 8.33
N GLU A 154 4.12 2.14 7.07
CA GLU A 154 2.89 2.14 6.28
C GLU A 154 2.35 0.70 6.14
N ALA A 155 3.20 -0.26 5.78
CA ALA A 155 2.91 -1.69 5.80
C ALA A 155 2.34 -2.17 7.15
N MET A 156 2.94 -1.79 8.27
CA MET A 156 2.48 -2.23 9.60
C MET A 156 1.10 -1.68 9.95
N ILE A 157 0.81 -0.43 9.60
CA ILE A 157 -0.51 0.19 9.83
C ILE A 157 -1.57 -0.55 9.00
N PHE A 158 -1.26 -0.89 7.75
CA PHE A 158 -2.17 -1.66 6.90
C PHE A 158 -2.42 -3.07 7.42
N VAL A 159 -1.37 -3.78 7.84
CA VAL A 159 -1.50 -5.11 8.45
C VAL A 159 -2.42 -5.02 9.67
N GLY A 160 -2.17 -4.07 10.57
CA GLY A 160 -3.04 -3.86 11.74
C GLY A 160 -4.51 -3.71 11.36
N GLY A 161 -4.82 -2.90 10.35
CA GLY A 161 -6.21 -2.67 9.89
C GLY A 161 -6.90 -3.88 9.27
N VAL A 162 -6.17 -4.83 8.68
CA VAL A 162 -6.76 -6.02 8.02
C VAL A 162 -6.71 -7.29 8.88
N THR A 163 -5.96 -7.28 10.00
CA THR A 163 -5.75 -8.48 10.84
C THR A 163 -6.71 -8.63 12.00
N PHE A 164 -7.68 -7.73 12.17
CA PHE A 164 -8.71 -7.85 13.21
C PHE A 164 -9.48 -9.18 13.11
N ASP A 165 -9.73 -9.62 11.88
CA ASP A 165 -10.50 -10.82 11.53
C ASP A 165 -9.60 -12.09 11.44
N ALA A 166 -8.28 -11.97 11.65
CA ALA A 166 -7.32 -13.04 11.41
C ALA A 166 -6.65 -13.53 12.70
N GLU A 167 -6.64 -14.86 12.91
CA GLU A 167 -5.85 -15.49 13.98
C GLU A 167 -4.39 -15.02 13.93
N GLY A 168 -3.87 -14.54 15.07
CA GLY A 168 -2.52 -13.97 15.18
C GLY A 168 -1.36 -14.87 14.72
N LYS A 169 -1.61 -16.17 14.49
CA LYS A 169 -0.65 -17.14 13.94
C LYS A 169 -0.51 -17.04 12.40
N ALA A 170 -1.50 -16.51 11.68
CA ALA A 170 -1.50 -16.44 10.21
C ALA A 170 -0.67 -15.26 9.65
N ILE A 171 -0.38 -14.27 10.50
CA ILE A 171 0.23 -12.99 10.13
C ILE A 171 1.74 -13.14 9.82
N PRO A 172 2.56 -13.78 10.68
CA PRO A 172 4.01 -13.79 10.47
C PRO A 172 4.43 -14.52 9.19
N LEU A 173 3.73 -15.59 8.82
CA LEU A 173 4.02 -16.35 7.61
C LEU A 173 3.77 -15.50 6.35
N ALA A 174 2.63 -14.81 6.28
CA ALA A 174 2.31 -13.94 5.15
C ALA A 174 3.31 -12.78 5.00
N VAL A 175 3.78 -12.20 6.12
CA VAL A 175 4.80 -11.14 6.11
C VAL A 175 6.14 -11.66 5.59
N VAL A 176 6.63 -12.80 6.08
CA VAL A 176 7.92 -13.37 5.64
C VAL A 176 7.88 -13.74 4.16
N VAL A 177 6.82 -14.41 3.71
CA VAL A 177 6.66 -14.81 2.30
C VAL A 177 6.52 -13.57 1.41
N GLY A 178 5.78 -12.54 1.85
CA GLY A 178 5.64 -11.27 1.13
C GLY A 178 6.96 -10.52 0.98
N LEU A 179 7.75 -10.45 2.06
CA LEU A 179 9.06 -9.80 2.06
C LEU A 179 10.04 -10.53 1.13
N LEU A 180 10.09 -11.87 1.18
CA LEU A 180 10.95 -12.67 0.30
C LEU A 180 10.55 -12.55 -1.17
N ALA A 181 9.25 -12.65 -1.47
CA ALA A 181 8.75 -12.48 -2.83
C ALA A 181 9.02 -11.07 -3.37
N GLY A 182 8.80 -10.04 -2.54
CA GLY A 182 9.02 -8.65 -2.91
C GLY A 182 10.51 -8.34 -3.14
N ALA A 183 11.38 -8.88 -2.29
CA ALA A 183 12.83 -8.77 -2.46
C ALA A 183 13.32 -9.49 -3.73
N LEU A 184 12.79 -10.68 -4.03
CA LEU A 184 13.09 -11.42 -5.25
C LEU A 184 12.69 -10.62 -6.50
N VAL A 185 11.46 -10.09 -6.52
CA VAL A 185 10.97 -9.25 -7.63
C VAL A 185 11.82 -7.99 -7.75
N GLY A 186 12.10 -7.31 -6.63
CA GLY A 186 13.00 -6.15 -6.57
C GLY A 186 14.41 -6.45 -7.14
N PHE A 187 14.96 -7.63 -6.84
CA PHE A 187 16.26 -8.05 -7.38
C PHE A 187 16.22 -8.31 -8.88
N ILE A 188 15.18 -8.97 -9.39
CA ILE A 188 14.97 -9.18 -10.84
C ILE A 188 14.88 -7.83 -11.55
N ILE A 189 14.18 -6.86 -10.93
CA ILE A 189 14.04 -5.50 -11.45
C ILE A 189 15.40 -4.80 -11.53
N TYR A 190 16.20 -4.85 -10.46
CA TYR A 190 17.54 -4.25 -10.44
C TYR A 190 18.45 -4.81 -11.54
N ARG A 191 18.31 -6.10 -11.88
CA ARG A 191 19.18 -6.78 -12.86
C ARG A 191 18.72 -6.64 -14.31
N GLY A 192 17.41 -6.53 -14.59
CA GLY A 192 16.92 -6.63 -15.97
C GLY A 192 15.51 -6.09 -16.24
N GLY A 193 14.94 -5.26 -15.37
CA GLY A 193 13.54 -4.81 -15.52
C GLY A 193 13.29 -3.93 -16.75
N SER A 194 12.48 -4.41 -17.70
CA SER A 194 11.88 -3.53 -18.71
C SER A 194 10.84 -2.62 -18.04
N ARG A 195 10.93 -1.30 -18.27
CA ARG A 195 10.04 -0.29 -17.64
C ARG A 195 8.55 -0.60 -17.85
N LEU A 196 8.22 -1.21 -19.00
CA LEU A 196 6.86 -1.59 -19.34
C LEU A 196 6.33 -2.79 -18.53
N ALA A 197 7.19 -3.74 -18.16
CA ALA A 197 6.77 -4.85 -17.29
C ALA A 197 6.48 -4.36 -15.86
N LEU A 198 7.29 -3.43 -15.35
CA LEU A 198 7.08 -2.79 -14.04
C LEU A 198 5.76 -2.03 -13.97
N HIS A 199 5.50 -1.18 -14.96
CA HIS A 199 4.27 -0.39 -14.98
C HIS A 199 3.03 -1.29 -15.00
N ARG A 200 3.04 -2.36 -15.82
CA ARG A 200 1.94 -3.34 -15.87
C ARG A 200 1.75 -4.09 -14.56
N PHE A 201 2.85 -4.49 -13.91
CA PHE A 201 2.80 -5.16 -12.62
C PHE A 201 2.20 -4.26 -11.53
N PHE A 202 2.58 -2.97 -11.48
CA PHE A 202 1.99 -2.03 -10.53
C PHE A 202 0.51 -1.79 -10.79
N ILE A 203 0.11 -1.60 -12.05
CA ILE A 203 -1.32 -1.48 -12.39
C ILE A 203 -2.09 -2.72 -11.92
N ALA A 204 -1.57 -3.92 -12.18
CA ALA A 204 -2.22 -5.16 -11.77
C ALA A 204 -2.33 -5.26 -10.23
N SER A 205 -1.27 -4.92 -9.50
CA SER A 205 -1.25 -4.89 -8.03
C SER A 205 -2.23 -3.85 -7.46
N THR A 206 -2.30 -2.66 -8.05
CA THR A 206 -3.26 -1.60 -7.67
C THR A 206 -4.70 -2.05 -7.91
N CYS A 207 -5.00 -2.66 -9.05
CA CYS A 207 -6.33 -3.22 -9.33
C CYS A 207 -6.71 -4.29 -8.28
N PHE A 208 -5.76 -5.14 -7.90
CA PHE A 208 -5.97 -6.18 -6.90
C PHE A 208 -6.24 -5.59 -5.50
N LEU A 209 -5.51 -4.56 -5.08
CA LEU A 209 -5.75 -3.89 -3.80
C LEU A 209 -7.08 -3.12 -3.75
N LEU A 210 -7.51 -2.55 -4.88
CA LEU A 210 -8.84 -1.92 -4.98
C LEU A 210 -9.97 -2.95 -4.85
N LEU A 211 -9.77 -4.20 -5.31
CA LEU A 211 -10.72 -5.30 -5.05
C LEU A 211 -10.80 -5.63 -3.56
N ILE A 212 -9.66 -5.72 -2.87
CA ILE A 212 -9.62 -5.95 -1.41
C ILE A 212 -10.31 -4.81 -0.67
N ALA A 213 -10.02 -3.55 -1.04
CA ALA A 213 -10.64 -2.40 -0.41
C ALA A 213 -12.17 -2.36 -0.64
N ALA A 214 -12.65 -2.75 -1.81
CA ALA A 214 -14.08 -2.92 -2.06
C ALA A 214 -14.70 -3.98 -1.14
N GLY A 215 -14.00 -5.10 -0.94
CA GLY A 215 -14.42 -6.16 -0.03
C GLY A 215 -14.45 -5.70 1.44
N LEU A 216 -13.43 -4.98 1.89
CA LEU A 216 -13.37 -4.37 3.23
C LEU A 216 -14.50 -3.35 3.44
N PHE A 217 -14.87 -2.59 2.40
CA PHE A 217 -16.00 -1.66 2.49
C PHE A 217 -17.33 -2.38 2.68
N ALA A 218 -17.56 -3.49 1.96
CA ALA A 218 -18.74 -4.32 2.15
C ALA A 218 -18.77 -4.96 3.55
N LYS A 219 -17.63 -5.47 4.04
CA LYS A 219 -17.51 -5.97 5.42
C LYS A 219 -17.81 -4.90 6.46
N ALA A 220 -17.33 -3.67 6.27
CA ALA A 220 -17.60 -2.57 7.18
C ALA A 220 -19.10 -2.28 7.30
N ILE A 221 -19.83 -2.28 6.17
CA ILE A 221 -21.28 -2.10 6.16
C ILE A 221 -21.97 -3.26 6.88
N ASN A 222 -21.56 -4.49 6.60
CA ASN A 222 -22.14 -5.66 7.23
C ASN A 222 -21.96 -5.64 8.75
N ALA A 223 -20.77 -5.29 9.25
CA ALA A 223 -20.49 -5.18 10.67
C ALA A 223 -21.36 -4.11 11.36
N TYR A 224 -21.65 -2.98 10.69
CA TYR A 224 -22.58 -1.98 11.20
C TYR A 224 -24.05 -2.42 11.16
N GLU A 225 -24.42 -3.28 10.22
CA GLU A 225 -25.76 -3.88 10.17
C GLU A 225 -25.94 -4.96 11.24
N MET A 226 -24.90 -5.76 11.47
CA MET A 226 -24.84 -6.80 12.51
C MET A 226 -24.98 -6.17 13.90
N ASP A 227 -24.24 -5.07 14.19
CA ASP A 227 -24.32 -4.39 15.50
C ASP A 227 -25.72 -3.84 15.77
N LYS A 228 -26.38 -3.30 14.74
CA LYS A 228 -27.78 -2.87 14.86
C LYS A 228 -28.71 -4.03 15.15
N TRP A 229 -28.47 -5.18 14.51
CA TRP A 229 -29.27 -6.36 14.70
C TRP A 229 -29.06 -6.99 16.09
N GLY A 230 -27.82 -7.10 16.57
CA GLY A 230 -27.50 -7.56 17.93
C GLY A 230 -28.19 -6.73 19.01
N LYS A 231 -28.26 -5.40 18.82
CA LYS A 231 -29.03 -4.50 19.71
C LYS A 231 -30.53 -4.75 19.71
N ILE A 232 -31.10 -5.20 18.59
CA ILE A 232 -32.54 -5.51 18.47
C ILE A 232 -32.85 -6.87 19.10
N VAL A 233 -31.99 -7.86 18.92
CA VAL A 233 -32.17 -9.22 19.45
C VAL A 233 -31.85 -9.31 20.95
N GLY A 234 -31.09 -8.35 21.49
CA GLY A 234 -30.76 -8.27 22.92
C GLY A 234 -29.64 -9.23 23.33
N GLY A 235 -28.81 -9.66 22.38
CA GLY A 235 -27.65 -10.55 22.54
C GLY A 235 -26.75 -10.51 21.30
N ASP A 236 -25.58 -11.14 21.34
CA ASP A 236 -24.69 -11.24 20.16
C ASP A 236 -25.38 -12.02 19.04
N ALA A 237 -25.59 -11.34 17.91
CA ALA A 237 -26.26 -11.92 16.75
C ALA A 237 -25.43 -13.01 16.08
N ASP A 238 -24.10 -12.92 16.20
CA ASP A 238 -23.13 -13.83 15.58
C ASP A 238 -23.15 -15.23 16.22
N ASP A 239 -23.23 -15.31 17.56
CA ASP A 239 -23.25 -16.58 18.31
C ASP A 239 -24.53 -17.42 18.08
N ALA A 240 -25.62 -16.76 17.68
CA ALA A 240 -26.90 -17.42 17.41
C ALA A 240 -27.10 -17.76 15.93
N GLY A 241 -26.19 -17.37 15.03
CA GLY A 241 -26.36 -17.50 13.58
C GLY A 241 -27.61 -16.76 13.06
N THR A 242 -28.06 -15.74 13.80
CA THR A 242 -29.29 -15.00 13.50
C THR A 242 -28.98 -13.76 12.69
N TYR A 243 -29.55 -13.67 11.50
CA TYR A 243 -29.46 -12.51 10.63
C TYR A 243 -30.83 -11.85 10.48
N ASP A 244 -30.87 -10.54 10.21
CA ASP A 244 -32.12 -9.86 9.88
C ASP A 244 -32.62 -10.38 8.51
N PRO A 245 -33.78 -11.06 8.41
CA PRO A 245 -34.30 -11.47 7.11
C PRO A 245 -34.80 -10.29 6.28
N ARG A 246 -34.96 -9.10 6.86
CA ARG A 246 -35.48 -7.90 6.19
C ARG A 246 -34.34 -7.18 5.47
N GLY A 247 -34.42 -7.11 4.15
CA GLY A 247 -33.43 -6.39 3.33
C GLY A 247 -32.22 -7.22 2.90
N ASN A 248 -32.24 -8.54 3.14
CA ASN A 248 -31.28 -9.46 2.53
C ASN A 248 -31.65 -9.73 1.07
N VAL A 249 -30.63 -9.69 0.20
CA VAL A 249 -30.76 -10.06 -1.20
C VAL A 249 -30.57 -11.57 -1.36
N TRP A 250 -29.61 -12.15 -0.62
CA TRP A 250 -29.46 -13.60 -0.52
C TRP A 250 -29.00 -14.01 0.89
N ALA A 251 -29.41 -15.23 1.26
CA ALA A 251 -28.88 -15.98 2.39
C ALA A 251 -28.70 -17.43 1.92
N LEU A 252 -27.45 -17.83 1.67
CA LEU A 252 -27.11 -19.13 1.10
C LEU A 252 -26.67 -20.08 2.21
N SER A 253 -27.22 -21.29 2.26
CA SER A 253 -26.79 -22.33 3.21
C SER A 253 -25.41 -22.94 2.89
N TYR A 254 -24.79 -22.51 1.79
CA TYR A 254 -23.44 -22.90 1.36
C TYR A 254 -22.59 -21.63 1.15
N GLY A 255 -21.27 -21.78 1.19
CA GLY A 255 -20.36 -20.65 0.97
C GLY A 255 -20.15 -19.76 2.19
N ASP A 256 -20.37 -20.31 3.38
CA ASP A 256 -20.05 -19.68 4.65
C ASP A 256 -18.52 -19.59 4.84
N PRO A 257 -17.94 -18.38 4.94
CA PRO A 257 -16.51 -18.21 5.18
C PRO A 257 -16.05 -18.67 6.57
N ASN A 258 -16.96 -18.82 7.54
CA ASN A 258 -16.66 -19.23 8.91
C ASN A 258 -16.46 -20.75 9.06
N GLN A 259 -16.89 -21.52 8.05
CA GLN A 259 -16.69 -22.98 7.99
C GLN A 259 -15.61 -23.33 6.97
N PRO A 260 -14.33 -23.45 7.37
CA PRO A 260 -13.21 -23.72 6.46
C PRO A 260 -13.29 -25.08 5.75
N GLU A 261 -14.18 -25.97 6.20
CA GLU A 261 -14.42 -27.29 5.60
C GLU A 261 -15.27 -27.21 4.31
N ASN A 262 -15.98 -26.10 4.09
CA ASN A 262 -16.95 -25.93 3.00
C ASN A 262 -16.36 -25.32 1.71
N GLY A 263 -15.03 -25.25 1.59
CA GLY A 263 -14.31 -24.83 0.39
C GLY A 263 -13.47 -23.56 0.55
N GLY A 264 -12.98 -23.02 -0.58
CA GLY A 264 -12.13 -21.81 -0.64
C GLY A 264 -12.86 -20.48 -0.34
N TRP A 265 -13.99 -20.49 0.35
CA TRP A 265 -14.82 -19.30 0.54
C TRP A 265 -14.21 -18.27 1.49
N ALA A 266 -13.41 -18.71 2.48
CA ALA A 266 -12.61 -17.81 3.31
C ALA A 266 -11.60 -16.97 2.48
N PHE A 267 -11.08 -17.54 1.38
CA PHE A 267 -10.22 -16.80 0.45
C PHE A 267 -11.01 -15.72 -0.30
N PHE A 268 -12.22 -16.04 -0.79
CA PHE A 268 -13.09 -15.04 -1.43
C PHE A 268 -13.62 -13.98 -0.45
N ASN A 269 -13.86 -14.34 0.81
CA ASN A 269 -14.22 -13.38 1.84
C ASN A 269 -13.08 -12.40 2.14
N SER A 270 -11.84 -12.89 2.26
CA SER A 270 -10.69 -12.03 2.53
C SER A 270 -10.30 -11.12 1.35
N ILE A 271 -10.57 -11.52 0.11
CA ILE A 271 -10.17 -10.76 -1.09
C ILE A 271 -11.31 -9.94 -1.69
N LEU A 272 -12.49 -10.52 -1.83
CA LEU A 272 -13.63 -9.88 -2.49
C LEU A 272 -14.68 -9.36 -1.49
N GLY A 273 -14.55 -9.68 -0.20
CA GLY A 273 -15.59 -9.39 0.78
C GLY A 273 -16.83 -10.26 0.58
N TRP A 274 -16.67 -11.49 0.05
CA TRP A 274 -17.78 -12.43 -0.10
C TRP A 274 -18.43 -12.75 1.24
N MET A 275 -19.76 -12.74 1.29
CA MET A 275 -20.55 -13.08 2.48
C MET A 275 -21.71 -14.00 2.07
N HIS A 276 -21.97 -15.04 2.87
CA HIS A 276 -23.04 -16.00 2.59
C HIS A 276 -24.43 -15.40 2.80
N VAL A 277 -24.53 -14.38 3.65
CA VAL A 277 -25.67 -13.47 3.77
C VAL A 277 -25.25 -12.12 3.23
N ALA A 278 -25.92 -11.64 2.19
CA ALA A 278 -25.71 -10.28 1.68
C ALA A 278 -26.98 -9.46 1.80
N SER A 279 -26.83 -8.30 2.42
CA SER A 279 -27.85 -7.26 2.49
C SER A 279 -27.83 -6.37 1.25
N VAL A 280 -28.93 -5.65 1.01
CA VAL A 280 -28.95 -4.56 0.01
C VAL A 280 -27.84 -3.54 0.31
N GLY A 281 -27.55 -3.28 1.58
CA GLY A 281 -26.49 -2.36 2.01
C GLY A 281 -25.09 -2.79 1.55
N THR A 282 -24.73 -4.05 1.76
CA THR A 282 -23.41 -4.57 1.35
C THR A 282 -23.19 -4.51 -0.17
N ILE A 283 -24.20 -4.89 -0.97
CA ILE A 283 -24.12 -4.87 -2.44
C ILE A 283 -24.09 -3.44 -2.97
N THR A 284 -25.00 -2.58 -2.50
CA THR A 284 -25.03 -1.18 -2.93
C THR A 284 -23.76 -0.46 -2.50
N GLY A 285 -23.23 -0.74 -1.31
CA GLY A 285 -21.96 -0.24 -0.84
C GLY A 285 -20.78 -0.63 -1.74
N TYR A 286 -20.71 -1.91 -2.13
CA TYR A 286 -19.69 -2.39 -3.06
C TYR A 286 -19.76 -1.67 -4.42
N CYS A 287 -20.98 -1.46 -4.96
CA CYS A 287 -21.17 -0.69 -6.19
C CYS A 287 -20.78 0.79 -6.04
N VAL A 288 -21.17 1.43 -4.93
CA VAL A 288 -20.85 2.83 -4.62
C VAL A 288 -19.34 3.01 -4.49
N TYR A 289 -18.64 2.07 -3.84
CA TYR A 289 -17.19 2.08 -3.74
C TYR A 289 -16.53 2.16 -5.13
N TRP A 290 -16.93 1.29 -6.06
CA TRP A 290 -16.40 1.30 -7.43
C TRP A 290 -16.74 2.58 -8.18
N LEU A 291 -17.94 3.13 -8.01
CA LEU A 291 -18.30 4.42 -8.59
C LEU A 291 -17.39 5.54 -8.08
N VAL A 292 -17.11 5.59 -6.77
CA VAL A 292 -16.20 6.58 -6.17
C VAL A 292 -14.78 6.44 -6.71
N VAL A 293 -14.27 5.20 -6.85
CA VAL A 293 -12.95 4.94 -7.43
C VAL A 293 -12.88 5.40 -8.89
N ILE A 294 -13.88 5.07 -9.70
CA ILE A 294 -13.94 5.49 -11.11
C ILE A 294 -13.97 7.01 -11.22
N LEU A 295 -14.85 7.68 -10.45
CA LEU A 295 -14.94 9.14 -10.43
C LEU A 295 -13.62 9.79 -10.00
N SER A 296 -12.93 9.22 -9.00
CA SER A 296 -11.64 9.71 -8.54
C SER A 296 -10.56 9.61 -9.62
N ILE A 297 -10.49 8.48 -10.32
CA ILE A 297 -9.55 8.27 -11.43
C ILE A 297 -9.85 9.23 -12.59
N VAL A 298 -11.12 9.39 -12.97
CA VAL A 298 -11.55 10.32 -14.03
C VAL A 298 -11.18 11.75 -13.65
N PHE A 299 -11.46 12.17 -12.42
CA PHE A 299 -11.11 13.48 -11.91
C PHE A 299 -9.59 13.74 -11.96
N MET A 300 -8.79 12.75 -11.54
CA MET A 300 -7.33 12.82 -11.61
C MET A 300 -6.83 12.96 -13.06
N LYS A 301 -7.41 12.20 -14.00
CA LYS A 301 -7.08 12.27 -15.43
C LYS A 301 -7.40 13.64 -16.03
N ILE A 302 -8.57 14.20 -15.73
CA ILE A 302 -8.97 15.53 -16.19
C ILE A 302 -8.02 16.60 -15.65
N ARG A 303 -7.68 16.55 -14.35
CA ARG A 303 -6.75 17.48 -13.72
C ARG A 303 -5.35 17.37 -14.31
N GLY A 304 -4.87 16.15 -14.58
CA GLY A 304 -3.59 15.91 -15.25
C GLY A 304 -3.55 16.48 -16.67
N ASN A 305 -4.59 16.26 -17.47
CA ASN A 305 -4.68 16.78 -18.83
C ASN A 305 -4.73 18.31 -18.86
N ARG A 306 -5.50 18.93 -17.96
CA ARG A 306 -5.54 20.40 -17.82
C ARG A 306 -4.17 20.98 -17.46
N ALA A 307 -3.44 20.35 -16.55
CA ALA A 307 -2.09 20.78 -16.18
C ALA A 307 -1.10 20.68 -17.36
N ARG A 308 -1.19 19.62 -18.17
CA ARG A 308 -0.36 19.47 -19.38
C ARG A 308 -0.70 20.51 -20.44
N ALA A 309 -1.98 20.79 -20.66
CA ALA A 309 -2.42 21.82 -21.60
C ALA A 309 -1.96 23.23 -21.18
N ALA A 310 -2.05 23.57 -19.90
CA ALA A 310 -1.55 24.83 -19.36
C ALA A 310 -0.02 24.95 -19.46
N ALA A 311 0.72 23.86 -19.20
CA ALA A 311 2.17 23.85 -19.36
C ALA A 311 2.60 24.06 -20.82
N ALA A 312 1.92 23.41 -21.77
CA ALA A 312 2.19 23.62 -23.19
C ALA A 312 1.95 25.07 -23.62
N GLN A 313 0.83 25.69 -23.18
CA GLN A 313 0.54 27.10 -23.45
C GLN A 313 1.63 28.04 -22.92
N ASN A 314 2.15 27.80 -21.73
CA ASN A 314 3.23 28.61 -21.15
C ASN A 314 4.55 28.47 -21.93
N THR A 315 4.88 27.28 -22.44
CA THR A 315 6.06 27.08 -23.30
C THR A 315 5.93 27.86 -24.60
N TYR A 316 4.79 27.78 -25.28
CA TYR A 316 4.53 28.56 -26.50
C TYR A 316 4.53 30.07 -26.25
N ALA A 317 4.04 30.53 -25.10
CA ALA A 317 4.08 31.94 -24.73
C ALA A 317 5.52 32.45 -24.51
N ASN A 318 6.37 31.65 -23.85
CA ASN A 318 7.77 32.00 -23.64
C ASN A 318 8.57 32.04 -24.94
N GLU A 319 8.38 31.07 -25.86
CA GLU A 319 9.05 31.09 -27.18
C GLU A 319 8.71 32.37 -27.96
N LYS A 320 7.43 32.78 -27.98
CA LYS A 320 7.01 34.02 -28.65
C LYS A 320 7.56 35.30 -28.02
N VAL A 321 7.83 35.29 -26.71
CA VAL A 321 8.45 36.44 -26.03
C VAL A 321 9.93 36.54 -26.39
N VAL A 322 10.65 35.41 -26.43
CA VAL A 322 12.06 35.36 -26.84
C VAL A 322 12.23 35.83 -28.29
N GLU A 323 11.40 35.34 -29.20
CA GLU A 323 11.42 35.72 -30.61
C GLU A 323 11.14 37.23 -30.82
N LYS A 324 10.35 37.86 -29.95
CA LYS A 324 10.09 39.31 -29.98
C LYS A 324 11.22 40.15 -29.38
N THR A 325 12.06 39.60 -28.52
CA THR A 325 13.19 40.33 -27.91
C THR A 325 14.46 40.27 -28.75
N GLU A 326 14.52 39.38 -29.75
CA GLU A 326 15.65 39.25 -30.69
C GLU A 326 15.50 40.12 -31.96
N ILE A 327 14.37 40.82 -32.12
CA ILE A 327 14.07 41.76 -33.22
C ILE A 327 14.14 43.19 -32.69
#